data_AF-A0A9E2YUV6-F1
#
_entry.id   AF-A0A9E2YUV6-F1
#
_cell.length_a   1.000
_cell.length_b   1.000
_cell.length_c   1.000
_cell.angle_alpha   90.00
_cell.angle_beta   90.00
_cell.angle_gamma   90.00
#
_symmetry.space_group_name_H-M   'P 1'
#
loop_
_entity.id
_entity.type
_entity.pdbx_description
1 polymer ?
#
loop_
_entity_poly.entity_id
_entity_poly.type
_entity_poly.pdbx_seq_one_letter_code
_entity_poly.pdbx_strand_id
1 'polypeptide(L)'
;MTTRNGPIRDIKLTLRLTKSEHGAIQEAAKAKGYKSPSAFIRAAIRNEMDGRSEWTDFEQRLAAGIDRTNEEVARLGRGQQASLALLDALTKTVLTCVPEPPVDARSQAVARARERYDRLIKSAGRAMAGDGQAAIRDLVTDAAPQG
;
A
#
# COMPACT_ATOMS: atom_id res chain seq x y z
N MET A 1 7.99 -18.31 -33.13
CA MET A 1 8.89 -19.24 -32.43
C MET A 1 8.12 -20.54 -32.20
N THR A 2 8.45 -21.57 -32.96
CA THR A 2 7.68 -22.81 -33.10
C THR A 2 8.01 -23.75 -31.93
N THR A 3 7.04 -24.06 -31.08
CA THR A 3 7.19 -25.09 -30.04
C THR A 3 7.22 -26.46 -30.71
N ARG A 4 8.39 -27.11 -30.72
CA ARG A 4 8.53 -28.52 -31.14
C ARG A 4 7.82 -29.41 -30.12
N ASN A 5 6.61 -29.84 -30.47
CA ASN A 5 5.84 -30.84 -29.74
C ASN A 5 6.37 -32.24 -30.11
N GLY A 6 7.47 -32.66 -29.48
CA GLY A 6 7.97 -34.04 -29.52
C GLY A 6 7.49 -34.84 -28.32
N PRO A 7 7.42 -36.18 -28.38
CA PRO A 7 6.99 -36.99 -27.25
C PRO A 7 7.89 -36.72 -26.04
N ILE A 8 7.28 -36.43 -24.88
CA ILE A 8 8.00 -36.29 -23.61
C ILE A 8 8.70 -37.63 -23.36
N ARG A 9 9.99 -37.70 -23.64
CA ARG A 9 10.79 -38.90 -23.36
C ARG A 9 11.15 -38.86 -21.88
N ASP A 10 10.60 -39.79 -21.11
CA ASP A 10 11.02 -39.98 -19.73
C ASP A 10 12.49 -40.40 -19.67
N ILE A 11 13.30 -39.59 -18.98
CA ILE A 11 14.72 -39.87 -18.76
C ILE A 11 14.87 -40.54 -17.40
N LYS A 12 15.55 -41.69 -17.37
CA LYS A 12 15.88 -42.38 -16.13
C LYS A 12 17.09 -41.72 -15.46
N LEU A 13 16.87 -41.14 -14.28
CA LEU A 13 17.94 -40.68 -13.40
C LEU A 13 18.22 -41.74 -12.34
N THR A 14 19.48 -42.19 -12.24
CA THR A 14 19.92 -43.12 -11.19
C THR A 14 20.74 -42.34 -10.17
N LEU A 15 20.30 -42.34 -8.91
CA LEU A 15 20.94 -41.64 -7.81
C LEU A 15 21.50 -42.64 -6.81
N ARG A 16 22.69 -42.37 -6.26
CA ARG A 16 23.22 -43.09 -5.11
C ARG A 16 22.77 -42.36 -3.85
N LEU A 17 22.12 -43.09 -2.96
CA LEU A 17 21.64 -42.58 -1.69
C LEU A 17 22.22 -43.46 -0.58
N THR A 18 22.52 -42.84 0.55
CA THR A 18 22.77 -43.56 1.78
C THR A 18 21.49 -44.24 2.28
N LYS A 19 21.62 -45.25 3.15
CA LYS A 19 20.46 -45.93 3.74
C LYS A 19 19.55 -44.97 4.52
N SER A 20 20.15 -43.99 5.22
CA SER A 20 19.42 -42.97 5.98
C SER A 20 18.62 -42.05 5.06
N GLU A 21 19.22 -41.55 3.98
CA GLU A 21 18.53 -40.71 3.00
C GLU A 21 17.40 -41.46 2.30
N HIS A 22 17.62 -42.72 1.91
CA HIS A 22 16.57 -43.54 1.30
C HIS A 22 15.38 -43.73 2.25
N GLY A 23 15.64 -44.02 3.53
CA GLY A 23 14.60 -44.13 4.56
C GLY A 23 13.86 -42.82 4.78
N ALA A 24 14.59 -41.70 4.90
CA ALA A 24 14.00 -40.38 5.09
C ALA A 24 13.08 -39.97 3.92
N ILE A 25 13.47 -40.28 2.67
CA ILE A 25 12.64 -40.01 1.49
C ILE A 25 11.37 -40.85 1.51
N GLN A 26 11.44 -42.13 1.89
CA GLN A 26 10.24 -42.98 1.97
C GLN A 26 9.26 -42.46 3.02
N GLU A 27 9.76 -42.12 4.21
CA GLU A 27 8.92 -41.61 5.29
C GLU A 27 8.34 -40.24 4.96
N ALA A 28 9.13 -39.33 4.39
CA ALA A 28 8.64 -38.03 3.94
C ALA A 28 7.58 -38.16 2.82
N ALA A 29 7.76 -39.09 1.88
CA ALA A 29 6.79 -39.34 0.82
C ALA A 29 5.44 -39.84 1.39
N LYS A 30 5.47 -40.77 2.36
CA LYS A 30 4.26 -41.24 3.05
C LYS A 30 3.60 -40.13 3.88
N ALA A 31 4.38 -39.43 4.71
CA ALA A 31 3.87 -38.39 5.60
C ALA A 31 3.20 -37.24 4.83
N LYS A 32 3.71 -36.92 3.63
CA LYS A 32 3.14 -35.90 2.74
C LYS A 32 2.12 -36.45 1.73
N GLY A 33 1.74 -37.72 1.83
CA GLY A 33 0.67 -38.33 1.02
C GLY A 33 1.02 -38.59 -0.45
N TYR A 34 2.29 -38.68 -0.82
CA TYR A 34 2.69 -38.95 -2.19
C TYR A 34 2.51 -40.43 -2.55
N LYS A 35 2.05 -40.67 -3.78
CA LYS A 35 1.82 -42.03 -4.33
C LYS A 35 3.11 -42.88 -4.42
N SER A 36 4.29 -42.24 -4.48
CA SER A 36 5.58 -42.94 -4.45
C SER A 36 6.73 -42.00 -4.05
N PRO A 37 7.86 -42.54 -3.56
CA PRO A 37 9.08 -41.78 -3.33
C PRO A 37 9.56 -41.00 -4.56
N SER A 38 9.46 -41.61 -5.75
CA SER A 38 9.83 -40.93 -7.00
C SER A 38 8.89 -39.77 -7.35
N ALA A 39 7.59 -39.87 -7.02
CA ALA A 39 6.67 -38.76 -7.19
C ALA A 39 7.01 -37.59 -6.25
N PHE A 40 7.38 -37.89 -5.01
CA PHE A 40 7.87 -36.90 -4.05
C PHE A 40 9.16 -36.22 -4.52
N ILE A 41 10.17 -36.99 -4.94
CA ILE A 41 11.44 -36.44 -5.45
C ILE A 41 11.20 -35.51 -6.65
N ARG A 42 10.36 -35.93 -7.61
CA ARG A 42 10.03 -35.09 -8.77
C ARG A 42 9.33 -33.79 -8.37
N ALA A 43 8.39 -33.86 -7.42
CA ALA A 43 7.71 -32.68 -6.91
C ALA A 43 8.68 -31.74 -6.18
N ALA A 44 9.60 -32.28 -5.37
CA ALA A 44 10.61 -31.50 -4.68
C ALA A 44 11.58 -30.80 -5.65
N ILE A 45 12.05 -31.51 -6.69
CA ILE A 45 12.90 -30.92 -7.74
C ILE A 45 12.16 -29.80 -8.47
N ARG A 46 10.89 -30.05 -8.86
CA ARG A 46 10.08 -29.02 -9.52
C ARG A 46 9.87 -27.81 -8.62
N ASN A 47 9.54 -28.02 -7.36
CA ASN A 47 9.35 -26.95 -6.39
C ASN A 47 10.64 -26.16 -6.10
N GLU A 48 11.81 -26.81 -6.13
CA GLU A 48 13.11 -26.11 -6.00
C GLU A 48 13.45 -25.31 -7.27
N MET A 49 13.07 -25.79 -8.45
CA MET A 49 13.24 -25.09 -9.71
C MET A 49 12.30 -23.88 -9.82
N ASP A 50 11.03 -24.05 -9.45
CA ASP A 50 9.98 -23.04 -9.58
C ASP A 50 9.99 -22.03 -8.41
N GLY A 51 10.27 -22.52 -7.19
CA GLY A 51 10.23 -21.72 -5.96
C GLY A 51 11.27 -20.61 -5.89
N ARG A 52 12.42 -20.75 -6.57
CA ARG A 52 13.41 -19.65 -6.67
C ARG A 52 12.89 -18.47 -7.50
N SER A 53 12.16 -18.74 -8.58
CA SER A 53 11.55 -17.67 -9.39
C SER A 53 10.37 -17.02 -8.69
N GLU A 54 9.49 -17.79 -8.06
CA GLU A 54 8.32 -17.24 -7.35
C GLU A 54 8.71 -16.41 -6.13
N TRP A 55 9.75 -16.84 -5.39
CA TRP A 55 10.27 -16.09 -4.25
C TRP A 55 10.89 -14.76 -4.69
N THR A 56 11.66 -14.76 -5.78
CA THR A 56 12.29 -13.55 -6.33
C THR A 56 11.22 -12.56 -6.83
N ASP A 57 10.19 -13.05 -7.51
CA ASP A 57 9.06 -12.23 -7.97
C ASP A 57 8.25 -11.65 -6.80
N PHE A 58 8.07 -12.43 -5.73
CA PHE A 58 7.42 -11.97 -4.51
C PHE A 58 8.25 -10.89 -3.80
N GLU A 59 9.56 -11.09 -3.63
CA GLU A 59 10.47 -10.12 -3.04
C GLU A 59 10.48 -8.79 -3.83
N GLN A 60 10.50 -8.86 -5.17
CA GLN A 60 10.41 -7.66 -6.01
C GLN A 60 9.10 -6.92 -5.84
N ARG A 61 7.97 -7.65 -5.79
CA ARG A 61 6.66 -7.04 -5.55
C ARG A 61 6.56 -6.41 -4.16
N LEU A 62 7.15 -7.06 -3.15
CA LEU A 62 7.20 -6.54 -1.79
C LEU A 62 8.06 -5.27 -1.71
N ALA A 63 9.26 -5.28 -2.30
CA ALA A 63 10.13 -4.12 -2.39
C ALA A 63 9.41 -2.95 -3.08
N ALA A 64 8.77 -3.20 -4.22
CA ALA A 64 8.00 -2.17 -4.92
C ALA A 64 6.81 -1.65 -4.09
N GLY A 65 6.19 -2.49 -3.24
CA GLY A 65 5.16 -2.06 -2.31
C GLY A 65 5.69 -1.14 -1.21
N ILE A 66 6.87 -1.46 -0.67
CA ILE A 66 7.56 -0.64 0.34
C ILE A 66 7.96 0.71 -0.27
N ASP A 67 8.52 0.72 -1.48
CA ASP A 67 8.94 1.95 -2.16
C ASP A 67 7.74 2.88 -2.40
N ARG A 68 6.62 2.35 -2.91
CA ARG A 68 5.38 3.14 -3.05
C ARG A 68 4.90 3.71 -1.71
N THR A 69 4.95 2.93 -0.65
CA THR A 69 4.56 3.41 0.70
C THR A 69 5.49 4.53 1.17
N ASN A 70 6.80 4.39 0.96
CA ASN A 70 7.77 5.42 1.31
C ASN A 70 7.56 6.70 0.51
N GLU A 71 7.22 6.61 -0.77
CA GLU A 71 6.87 7.77 -1.60
C GLU A 71 5.62 8.49 -1.07
N GLU A 72 4.59 7.75 -0.65
CA GLU A 72 3.38 8.31 -0.04
C GLU A 72 3.69 9.01 1.29
N VAL A 73 4.50 8.39 2.15
CA VAL A 73 4.95 9.00 3.41
C VAL A 73 5.74 10.28 3.14
N ALA A 74 6.64 10.27 2.16
CA ALA A 74 7.39 11.46 1.77
C ALA A 74 6.47 12.55 1.23
N ARG A 75 5.43 12.19 0.46
CA ARG A 75 4.41 13.14 -0.03
C ARG A 75 3.61 13.75 1.11
N LEU A 76 3.20 12.94 2.09
CA LEU A 76 2.52 13.41 3.31
C LEU A 76 3.43 14.36 4.10
N GLY A 77 4.70 14.01 4.27
CA GLY A 77 5.69 14.87 4.92
C GLY A 77 5.81 16.23 4.25
N ARG A 78 5.89 16.29 2.91
CA ARG A 78 5.88 17.55 2.15
C ARG A 78 4.58 18.34 2.37
N GLY A 79 3.43 17.68 2.38
CA GLY A 79 2.14 18.31 2.68
C GLY A 79 2.08 18.92 4.07
N GLN A 80 2.61 18.22 5.09
CA GLN A 80 2.70 18.74 6.45
C GLN A 80 3.62 19.97 6.54
N GLN A 81 4.78 19.93 5.87
CA GLN A 81 5.69 21.08 5.82
C GLN A 81 5.02 22.30 5.16
N ALA A 82 4.27 22.10 4.08
CA ALA A 82 3.51 23.18 3.44
C ALA A 82 2.45 23.78 4.38
N SER A 83 1.70 22.94 5.10
CA SER A 83 0.72 23.39 6.09
C SER A 83 1.36 24.17 7.25
N LEU A 84 2.51 23.72 7.74
CA LEU A 84 3.27 24.44 8.77
C LEU A 84 3.78 25.79 8.26
N ALA A 85 4.31 25.84 7.05
CA ALA A 85 4.74 27.10 6.42
C ALA A 85 3.57 28.07 6.22
N LEU A 86 2.38 27.57 5.85
CA LEU A 86 1.17 28.38 5.75
C LEU A 86 0.73 28.93 7.10
N LEU A 87 0.76 28.10 8.16
CA LEU A 87 0.45 28.54 9.53
C LEU A 87 1.44 29.61 10.02
N ASP A 88 2.73 29.44 9.74
CA ASP A 88 3.76 30.43 10.06
C ASP A 88 3.51 31.75 9.32
N ALA A 89 3.27 31.70 8.01
CA ALA A 89 2.96 32.87 7.20
C ALA A 89 1.69 33.60 7.71
N LEU A 90 0.62 32.85 7.99
CA LEU A 90 -0.62 33.40 8.56
C LEU A 90 -0.36 34.07 9.91
N THR A 91 0.41 33.41 10.78
CA THR A 91 0.77 33.96 12.10
C THR A 91 1.51 35.28 11.95
N LYS A 92 2.51 35.32 11.07
CA LYS A 92 3.24 36.56 10.75
C LYS A 92 2.30 37.64 10.26
N THR A 93 1.43 37.33 9.29
CA THR A 93 0.44 38.30 8.77
C THR A 93 -0.49 38.82 9.86
N VAL A 94 -0.98 37.96 10.75
CA VAL A 94 -1.84 38.39 11.87
C VAL A 94 -1.09 39.34 12.79
N LEU A 95 0.13 38.99 13.19
CA LEU A 95 0.94 39.81 14.09
C LEU A 95 1.37 41.14 13.45
N THR A 96 1.55 41.20 12.14
CA THR A 96 1.95 42.44 11.44
C THR A 96 0.79 43.33 11.05
N CYS A 97 -0.37 42.75 10.71
CA CYS A 97 -1.47 43.49 10.08
C CYS A 97 -2.71 43.66 10.95
N VAL A 98 -2.84 42.91 12.07
CA VAL A 98 -3.99 43.01 12.96
C VAL A 98 -3.59 43.79 14.22
N PRO A 99 -4.08 45.02 14.42
CA PRO A 99 -3.76 45.79 15.62
C PRO A 99 -4.41 45.16 16.86
N GLU A 100 -3.69 45.20 17.98
CA GLU A 100 -4.23 44.74 19.25
C GLU A 100 -5.37 45.67 19.73
N PRO A 101 -6.55 45.13 20.10
CA PRO A 101 -7.64 45.97 20.58
C PRO A 101 -7.28 46.60 21.93
N PRO A 102 -7.65 47.88 22.15
CA PRO A 102 -7.45 48.51 23.45
C PRO A 102 -8.24 47.80 24.55
N VAL A 103 -7.75 47.91 25.79
CA VAL A 103 -8.16 47.06 26.94
C VAL A 103 -9.65 47.16 27.24
N ASP A 104 -10.23 48.35 27.10
CA ASP A 104 -11.64 48.66 27.30
C ASP A 104 -12.56 48.04 26.22
N ALA A 105 -12.07 47.92 24.99
CA ALA A 105 -12.80 47.34 23.86
C ALA A 105 -12.55 45.83 23.68
N ARG A 106 -11.63 45.23 24.44
CA ARG A 106 -11.18 43.84 24.27
C ARG A 106 -12.32 42.83 24.34
N SER A 107 -13.26 42.99 25.28
CA SER A 107 -14.40 42.08 25.44
C SER A 107 -15.31 42.07 24.20
N GLN A 108 -15.62 43.26 23.66
CA GLN A 108 -16.42 43.41 22.46
C GLN A 108 -15.67 42.86 21.22
N ALA A 109 -14.36 43.12 21.11
CA ALA A 109 -13.54 42.60 20.02
C ALA A 109 -13.51 41.06 20.00
N VAL A 110 -13.38 40.42 21.17
CA VAL A 110 -13.42 38.95 21.31
C VAL A 110 -14.81 38.40 20.91
N ALA A 111 -15.89 39.02 21.36
CA ALA A 111 -17.25 38.59 21.01
C ALA A 111 -17.48 38.62 19.48
N ARG A 112 -17.08 39.71 18.82
CA ARG A 112 -17.17 39.85 17.35
C ARG A 112 -16.25 38.89 16.61
N ALA A 113 -15.07 38.58 17.16
CA ALA A 113 -14.16 37.60 16.57
C ALA A 113 -14.76 36.18 16.62
N ARG A 114 -15.36 35.79 17.74
CA ARG A 114 -16.07 34.50 17.88
C ARG A 114 -17.22 34.38 16.88
N GLU A 115 -18.04 35.42 16.75
CA GLU A 115 -19.15 35.40 15.79
C GLU A 115 -18.65 35.24 14.34
N ARG A 116 -17.58 35.96 13.96
CA ARG A 116 -16.96 35.82 12.63
C ARG A 116 -16.41 34.41 12.42
N TYR A 117 -15.74 33.83 13.41
CA TYR A 117 -15.23 32.46 13.35
C TYR A 117 -16.34 31.43 13.21
N ASP A 118 -17.43 31.56 13.97
CA ASP A 118 -18.58 30.66 13.87
C ASP A 118 -19.21 30.68 12.48
N ARG A 119 -19.33 31.87 11.88
CA ARG A 119 -19.80 32.01 10.48
C ARG A 119 -18.84 31.34 9.51
N LEU A 120 -17.53 31.54 9.68
CA LEU A 120 -16.48 30.93 8.85
C LEU A 120 -16.55 29.40 8.90
N ILE A 121 -16.58 28.80 10.09
CA ILE A 121 -16.64 27.34 10.24
C ILE A 121 -17.94 26.78 9.64
N LYS A 122 -19.07 27.46 9.84
CA LYS A 122 -20.34 27.07 9.21
C LYS A 122 -20.27 27.15 7.68
N SER A 123 -19.64 28.18 7.10
CA SER A 123 -19.47 28.26 5.64
C SER A 123 -18.48 27.23 5.10
N ALA A 124 -17.36 27.02 5.79
CA ALA A 124 -16.36 26.03 5.41
C ALA A 124 -16.94 24.61 5.46
N GLY A 125 -17.68 24.27 6.51
CA GLY A 125 -18.36 22.98 6.63
C GLY A 125 -19.38 22.73 5.52
N ARG A 126 -20.13 23.77 5.09
CA ARG A 126 -21.04 23.66 3.94
C ARG A 126 -20.30 23.43 2.63
N ALA A 127 -19.20 24.16 2.40
CA ALA A 127 -18.37 23.97 1.21
C ALA A 127 -17.77 22.56 1.17
N MET A 128 -17.18 22.09 2.28
CA MET A 128 -16.61 20.75 2.38
C MET A 128 -17.64 19.63 2.23
N ALA A 129 -18.87 19.81 2.73
CA ALA A 129 -19.94 18.83 2.53
C ALA A 129 -20.41 18.80 1.06
N GLY A 130 -20.46 19.95 0.38
CA GLY A 130 -20.79 20.04 -1.04
C GLY A 130 -19.70 19.46 -1.94
N ASP A 131 -18.45 19.83 -1.72
CA ASP A 131 -17.29 19.32 -2.46
C ASP A 131 -17.05 17.83 -2.17
N GLY A 132 -17.32 17.37 -0.95
CA GLY A 132 -17.30 15.97 -0.58
C GLY A 132 -18.40 15.15 -1.27
N GLN A 133 -19.61 15.70 -1.42
CA GLN A 133 -20.66 15.07 -2.22
C GLN A 133 -20.31 15.07 -3.72
N ALA A 134 -19.67 16.11 -4.24
CA ALA A 134 -19.22 16.16 -5.63
C ALA A 134 -18.13 15.11 -5.90
N ALA A 135 -17.11 15.01 -5.03
CA ALA A 135 -16.05 14.00 -5.15
C ALA A 135 -16.59 12.56 -5.03
N ILE A 136 -17.55 12.31 -4.12
CA ILE A 136 -18.21 11.00 -4.01
C ILE A 136 -19.04 10.70 -5.26
N ARG A 137 -19.73 11.70 -5.81
CA ARG A 137 -20.52 11.53 -7.03
C ARG A 137 -19.62 11.19 -8.22
N ASP A 138 -18.50 11.89 -8.38
CA ASP A 138 -17.53 11.65 -9.44
C ASP A 138 -16.97 10.22 -9.38
N LEU A 139 -16.61 9.75 -8.18
CA LEU A 139 -16.17 8.35 -7.95
C LEU A 139 -17.26 7.32 -8.30
N VAL A 140 -18.53 7.61 -8.03
CA VAL A 140 -19.66 6.73 -8.36
C VAL A 140 -19.95 6.73 -9.86
N THR A 141 -19.76 7.86 -10.56
CA THR A 141 -19.90 7.93 -12.03
C THR A 141 -18.73 7.31 -12.78
N ASP A 142 -17.49 7.42 -12.29
CA ASP A 142 -16.32 6.77 -12.90
C ASP A 142 -16.30 5.25 -12.66
N ALA A 143 -16.98 4.77 -11.62
CA ALA A 143 -17.13 3.34 -11.31
C ALA A 143 -18.32 2.66 -12.03
N ALA A 144 -19.13 3.39 -12.79
CA ALA A 144 -20.18 2.79 -13.61
C ALA A 144 -19.56 2.19 -14.88
N PRO A 145 -19.67 0.86 -15.12
CA PRO A 145 -19.20 0.29 -16.38
C PRO A 145 -20.05 0.87 -17.51
N GLN A 146 -19.39 1.49 -18.49
CA GLN A 146 -20.02 1.82 -19.76
C GLN A 146 -20.40 0.48 -20.41
N GLY A 147 -21.71 0.21 -20.44
CA GLY A 147 -22.29 -0.97 -21.08
C GLY A 147 -22.13 -0.95 -22.59
#